data_AF-A0A9D5FS47-F1
#
_entry.id   AF-A0A9D5FS47-F1
#
_cell.length_a   1.000
_cell.length_b   1.000
_cell.length_c   1.000
_cell.angle_alpha   90.00
_cell.angle_beta   90.00
_cell.angle_gamma   90.00
#
_symmetry.space_group_name_H-M   'P 1'
#
loop_
_entity.id
_entity.type
_entity.pdbx_description
1 polymer ?
#
loop_
_entity_poly.entity_id
_entity_poly.type
_entity_poly.pdbx_seq_one_letter_code
_entity_poly.pdbx_strand_id
1 'polypeptide(L)'
;MQVGRRVSGLVAGGLLLLASNVPGQDRINHEGRILGTTPAVTNAILFNTAAADAVISTLQIQPADSPWNEDISGRPLLANSAAMMTMIYNDLASNRRTLRVFTEMNYVLVPSNQPLVPIEFVDYPDESDPPPYPIPSNMPIETWPVGTSGETLYEWQVDTNNVGGDRHAIIVQPSSGDVWEMWQTRLVGTNWQSSNGAKFNIYTNGLRPDGWTSGDAAGLSMFPALIRYDECERGVIEHAMRLIVKRSRKAYIYPAQHYASTNTNVDLPAMGQRMRLKAGFSVPGSWTKQEKAVCAAFKKYGAIVADNGGFFSISAVPDDRFPAGCFDNLATISVTNFEVIATTGLTGGPRSPGKPVVNAGTDMTVDYASLVTLNGRYTVTGGVPVVEWRKYSGPGSVVFTNAALTNTAVSFGSPGTYTLMLGVKDGLHSPQYDAVTVNVQNNFAVDIGLSGASLALNWQGAYPPFVVERNSNLLSTIWTVVQSNNSTTFTASLDSAAGYFRVRGK
;
A
#
# COMPACT_ATOMS: atom_id res chain seq x y z
N MET A 1 -12.93 12.87 37.38
CA MET A 1 -13.34 12.50 38.75
C MET A 1 -14.10 11.18 38.65
N GLN A 2 -13.63 10.12 39.34
CA GLN A 2 -14.21 8.75 39.50
C GLN A 2 -14.47 7.92 38.22
N VAL A 3 -13.67 6.88 37.89
CA VAL A 3 -13.60 5.50 38.43
C VAL A 3 -14.91 4.72 38.31
N GLY A 4 -14.92 3.66 37.49
CA GLY A 4 -16.02 2.69 37.45
C GLY A 4 -15.72 1.40 36.65
N ARG A 5 -14.90 0.53 37.27
CA ARG A 5 -15.08 -0.93 37.41
C ARG A 5 -15.57 -1.78 36.22
N ARG A 6 -14.69 -2.69 35.76
CA ARG A 6 -15.02 -3.87 34.92
C ARG A 6 -15.95 -4.82 35.68
N VAL A 7 -17.02 -5.29 35.03
CA VAL A 7 -17.79 -6.48 35.42
C VAL A 7 -17.75 -7.46 34.26
N SER A 8 -17.29 -8.67 34.56
CA SER A 8 -17.26 -9.85 33.72
C SER A 8 -18.65 -10.46 33.57
N GLY A 9 -19.05 -10.78 32.34
CA GLY A 9 -20.24 -11.56 32.03
C GLY A 9 -20.07 -12.28 30.69
N LEU A 10 -19.94 -13.59 30.75
CA LEU A 10 -20.01 -14.48 29.59
C LEU A 10 -21.43 -14.44 29.01
N VAL A 11 -21.58 -14.07 27.74
CA VAL A 11 -22.70 -14.52 26.90
C VAL A 11 -22.14 -14.85 25.53
N ALA A 12 -22.29 -16.11 25.13
CA ALA A 12 -21.97 -16.61 23.80
C ALA A 12 -23.02 -16.11 22.81
N GLY A 13 -22.60 -15.34 21.81
CA GLY A 13 -23.39 -14.91 20.67
C GLY A 13 -22.44 -14.45 19.59
N GLY A 14 -22.54 -15.04 18.39
CA GLY A 14 -21.66 -14.77 17.26
C GLY A 14 -21.60 -13.28 16.93
N LEU A 15 -20.47 -12.66 17.27
CA LEU A 15 -20.22 -11.25 17.03
C LEU A 15 -19.57 -11.12 15.66
N LEU A 16 -20.33 -10.58 14.70
CA LEU A 16 -19.78 -9.94 13.52
C LEU A 16 -18.84 -8.84 14.04
N LEU A 17 -17.53 -9.07 13.97
CA LEU A 17 -16.50 -8.07 14.30
C LEU A 17 -16.56 -6.98 13.24
N LEU A 18 -17.54 -6.08 13.35
CA LEU A 18 -17.37 -4.72 12.89
C LEU A 18 -16.18 -4.17 13.67
N ALA A 19 -15.05 -4.01 12.99
CA ALA A 19 -13.90 -3.31 13.53
C ALA A 19 -14.35 -1.91 13.93
N SER A 20 -14.68 -1.73 15.21
CA SER A 20 -14.89 -0.42 15.79
C SER A 20 -13.56 0.31 15.66
N ASN A 21 -13.55 1.40 14.90
CA ASN A 21 -12.43 2.34 14.83
C ASN A 21 -12.14 2.84 16.25
N VAL A 22 -11.18 2.21 16.93
CA VAL A 22 -10.58 2.77 18.13
C VAL A 22 -9.78 3.99 17.66
N PRO A 23 -10.08 5.21 18.14
CA PRO A 23 -9.26 6.36 17.83
C PRO A 23 -7.83 6.10 18.30
N GLY A 24 -6.88 6.07 17.36
CA GLY A 24 -5.45 5.88 17.67
C GLY A 24 -4.84 4.53 17.30
N GLN A 25 -5.55 3.63 16.59
CA GLN A 25 -4.87 2.48 15.96
C GLN A 25 -4.44 2.86 14.54
N ASP A 26 -3.14 2.84 14.27
CA ASP A 26 -2.59 3.13 12.94
C ASP A 26 -3.16 2.12 11.93
N ARG A 27 -3.73 2.63 10.82
CA ARG A 27 -4.15 1.78 9.70
C ARG A 27 -2.91 1.35 8.94
N ILE A 28 -2.37 0.16 9.20
CA ILE A 28 -1.16 -0.32 8.52
C ILE A 28 -1.52 -1.26 7.37
N ASN A 29 -0.97 -1.01 6.18
CA ASN A 29 -1.17 -1.84 5.01
C ASN A 29 -0.34 -3.15 5.08
N HIS A 30 -0.54 -4.06 4.14
CA HIS A 30 0.17 -5.35 4.10
C HIS A 30 1.70 -5.26 3.89
N GLU A 31 2.21 -4.09 3.52
CA GLU A 31 3.65 -3.78 3.38
C GLU A 31 4.23 -3.08 4.61
N GLY A 32 3.40 -2.82 5.63
CA GLY A 32 3.83 -2.09 6.82
C GLY A 32 3.90 -0.58 6.61
N ARG A 33 3.12 -0.03 5.67
CA ARG A 33 2.95 1.41 5.46
C ARG A 33 1.76 1.89 6.27
N ILE A 34 1.98 2.92 7.09
CA ILE A 34 0.91 3.59 7.82
C ILE A 34 0.09 4.41 6.83
N LEU A 35 -1.18 4.04 6.69
CA LEU A 35 -2.20 4.70 5.88
C LEU A 35 -2.76 5.87 6.68
N GLY A 36 -2.63 7.07 6.11
CA GLY A 36 -3.23 8.28 6.69
C GLY A 36 -4.76 8.25 6.68
N THR A 37 -5.36 9.31 7.20
CA THR A 37 -6.81 9.51 7.07
C THR A 37 -7.16 9.68 5.60
N THR A 38 -8.15 8.92 5.12
CA THR A 38 -8.63 9.02 3.75
C THR A 38 -9.38 10.33 3.54
N PRO A 39 -8.95 11.20 2.60
CA PRO A 39 -9.69 12.41 2.25
C PRO A 39 -11.13 12.10 1.84
N ALA A 40 -12.06 12.98 2.21
CA ALA A 40 -13.46 12.84 1.80
C ALA A 40 -13.60 13.03 0.28
N VAL A 41 -14.18 12.05 -0.40
CA VAL A 41 -14.60 12.19 -1.79
C VAL A 41 -15.99 12.82 -1.80
N THR A 42 -16.09 14.07 -2.26
CA THR A 42 -17.35 14.85 -2.30
C THR A 42 -17.91 15.00 -3.72
N ASN A 43 -17.09 14.78 -4.74
CA ASN A 43 -17.45 14.78 -6.16
C ASN A 43 -16.69 13.67 -6.88
N ALA A 44 -17.07 13.35 -8.11
CA ALA A 44 -16.34 12.38 -8.91
C ALA A 44 -14.94 12.91 -9.29
N ILE A 45 -13.89 12.14 -9.00
CA ILE A 45 -12.48 12.51 -9.18
C ILE A 45 -11.83 11.59 -10.21
N LEU A 46 -11.28 12.17 -11.27
CA LEU A 46 -10.52 11.44 -12.27
C LEU A 46 -9.18 10.93 -11.72
N PHE A 47 -8.79 9.73 -12.14
CA PHE A 47 -7.55 9.05 -11.74
C PHE A 47 -6.28 9.89 -11.89
N ASN A 48 -6.19 10.75 -12.92
CA ASN A 48 -5.01 11.53 -13.26
C ASN A 48 -4.90 12.85 -12.49
N THR A 49 -5.34 12.86 -11.22
CA THR A 49 -5.33 14.06 -10.39
C THR A 49 -4.67 13.82 -9.04
N ALA A 50 -4.03 14.85 -8.46
CA ALA A 50 -3.45 14.77 -7.13
C ALA A 50 -4.49 14.44 -6.03
N ALA A 51 -5.77 14.79 -6.26
CA ALA A 51 -6.86 14.44 -5.36
C ALA A 51 -7.16 12.93 -5.39
N ALA A 52 -7.11 12.28 -6.55
CA ALA A 52 -7.24 10.82 -6.64
C ALA A 52 -6.05 10.12 -5.96
N ASP A 53 -4.82 10.60 -6.18
CA ASP A 53 -3.63 10.06 -5.53
C ASP A 53 -3.72 10.15 -4.00
N ALA A 54 -4.18 11.29 -3.47
CA ALA A 54 -4.35 11.50 -2.03
C ALA A 54 -5.38 10.55 -1.41
N VAL A 55 -6.41 10.15 -2.17
CA VAL A 55 -7.40 9.17 -1.72
C VAL A 55 -6.81 7.76 -1.80
N ILE A 56 -6.37 7.34 -2.99
CA ILE A 56 -5.88 5.98 -3.26
C ILE A 56 -4.69 5.60 -2.38
N SER A 57 -3.75 6.52 -2.17
CA SER A 57 -2.57 6.26 -1.34
C SER A 57 -2.90 5.97 0.13
N THR A 58 -4.12 6.27 0.60
CA THR A 58 -4.58 5.95 1.97
C THR A 58 -5.39 4.65 2.06
N LEU A 59 -5.58 3.94 0.96
CA LEU A 59 -6.36 2.71 0.93
C LEU A 59 -5.45 1.48 1.06
N GLN A 60 -5.96 0.45 1.75
CA GLN A 60 -5.54 -0.93 1.53
C GLN A 60 -6.46 -1.47 0.43
N ILE A 61 -5.97 -1.51 -0.80
CA ILE A 61 -6.69 -2.12 -1.92
C ILE A 61 -6.50 -3.62 -1.82
N GLN A 62 -7.61 -4.34 -1.72
CA GLN A 62 -7.68 -5.77 -1.46
C GLN A 62 -7.17 -6.16 -0.04
N PRO A 63 -7.72 -7.20 0.61
CA PRO A 63 -7.18 -7.70 1.88
C PRO A 63 -5.71 -8.12 1.83
N ALA A 64 -5.03 -8.17 2.98
CA ALA A 64 -3.61 -8.57 3.05
C ALA A 64 -3.37 -10.03 2.62
N ASP A 65 -4.38 -10.89 2.74
CA ASP A 65 -4.39 -12.28 2.26
C ASP A 65 -4.98 -12.42 0.85
N SER A 66 -5.32 -11.32 0.18
CA SER A 66 -5.80 -11.34 -1.20
C SER A 66 -4.71 -11.86 -2.14
N PRO A 67 -5.06 -12.60 -3.21
CA PRO A 67 -4.09 -13.03 -4.21
C PRO A 67 -3.42 -11.85 -4.90
N TRP A 68 -4.04 -10.67 -4.93
CA TRP A 68 -3.42 -9.46 -5.43
C TRP A 68 -2.24 -8.99 -4.55
N ASN A 69 -2.31 -9.20 -3.24
CA ASN A 69 -1.31 -8.69 -2.28
C ASN A 69 -0.34 -9.77 -1.78
N GLU A 70 -0.38 -10.95 -2.37
CA GLU A 70 0.40 -12.09 -1.95
C GLU A 70 1.86 -12.02 -2.44
N ASP A 71 2.81 -12.09 -1.51
CA ASP A 71 4.23 -12.28 -1.81
C ASP A 71 4.47 -13.71 -2.32
N ILE A 72 4.75 -13.82 -3.62
CA ILE A 72 5.04 -15.07 -4.32
C ILE A 72 6.54 -15.27 -4.60
N SER A 73 7.42 -14.38 -4.13
CA SER A 73 8.85 -14.41 -4.46
C SER A 73 9.54 -15.72 -4.04
N GLY A 74 9.10 -16.31 -2.93
CA GLY A 74 9.59 -17.58 -2.41
C GLY A 74 8.80 -18.82 -2.86
N ARG A 75 7.75 -18.67 -3.69
CA ARG A 75 6.91 -19.81 -4.08
C ARG A 75 7.64 -20.77 -5.03
N PRO A 76 7.34 -22.09 -4.95
CA PRO A 76 7.88 -23.05 -5.89
C PRO A 76 7.32 -22.81 -7.30
N LEU A 77 8.10 -23.22 -8.29
CA LEU A 77 7.66 -23.20 -9.69
C LEU A 77 6.55 -24.24 -9.90
N LEU A 78 5.66 -23.93 -10.84
CA LEU A 78 4.74 -24.95 -11.35
C LEU A 78 5.54 -26.01 -12.11
N ALA A 79 5.18 -27.30 -11.95
CA ALA A 79 5.95 -28.41 -12.52
C ALA A 79 6.18 -28.29 -14.04
N ASN A 80 5.18 -27.81 -14.80
CA ASN A 80 5.29 -27.59 -16.25
C ASN A 80 5.58 -26.11 -16.62
N SER A 81 6.13 -25.31 -15.71
CA SER A 81 6.45 -23.88 -15.93
C SER A 81 7.28 -23.66 -17.20
N ALA A 82 8.32 -24.48 -17.43
CA ALA A 82 9.15 -24.37 -18.63
C ALA A 82 8.36 -24.60 -19.93
N ALA A 83 7.54 -25.66 -19.99
CA ALA A 83 6.72 -25.95 -21.16
C ALA A 83 5.70 -24.83 -21.42
N MET A 84 5.08 -24.31 -20.36
CA MET A 84 4.10 -23.22 -20.47
C MET A 84 4.73 -21.91 -20.96
N MET A 85 5.93 -21.55 -20.47
CA MET A 85 6.64 -20.38 -20.97
C MET A 85 7.08 -20.55 -22.43
N THR A 86 7.47 -21.76 -22.85
CA THR A 86 7.74 -22.06 -24.26
C THR A 86 6.52 -21.88 -25.14
N MET A 87 5.33 -22.31 -24.70
CA MET A 87 4.07 -22.10 -25.41
C MET A 87 3.77 -20.61 -25.58
N ILE A 88 3.82 -19.82 -24.50
CA ILE A 88 3.58 -18.37 -24.54
C ILE A 88 4.54 -17.68 -25.51
N TYR A 89 5.84 -18.04 -25.47
CA TYR A 89 6.84 -17.47 -26.37
C TYR A 89 6.58 -17.81 -27.85
N ASN A 90 6.22 -19.06 -28.15
CA ASN A 90 5.98 -19.54 -29.50
C ASN A 90 4.67 -19.03 -30.10
N ASP A 91 3.68 -18.75 -29.26
CA ASP A 91 2.39 -18.19 -29.71
C ASP A 91 2.56 -16.79 -30.29
N LEU A 92 3.49 -16.02 -29.74
CA LEU A 92 3.72 -14.63 -30.11
C LEU A 92 4.52 -14.51 -31.41
N ALA A 93 4.14 -13.52 -32.22
CA ALA A 93 4.95 -13.09 -33.37
C ALA A 93 6.36 -12.73 -32.89
N SER A 94 7.38 -12.94 -33.74
CA SER A 94 8.79 -12.78 -33.36
C SER A 94 9.12 -11.39 -32.76
N ASN A 95 8.45 -10.33 -33.23
CA ASN A 95 8.60 -8.96 -32.74
C ASN A 95 7.77 -8.62 -31.49
N ARG A 96 7.06 -9.59 -30.90
CA ARG A 96 6.21 -9.42 -29.70
C ARG A 96 6.60 -10.35 -28.55
N ARG A 97 7.79 -10.95 -28.61
CA ARG A 97 8.28 -11.92 -27.61
C ARG A 97 8.91 -11.26 -26.38
N THR A 98 8.46 -10.06 -26.06
CA THR A 98 8.89 -9.25 -24.93
C THR A 98 7.67 -8.74 -24.17
N LEU A 99 7.89 -8.30 -22.92
CA LEU A 99 6.87 -7.66 -22.12
C LEU A 99 6.38 -6.37 -22.79
N ARG A 100 5.07 -6.16 -22.84
CA ARG A 100 4.48 -4.88 -23.22
C ARG A 100 3.74 -4.28 -22.03
N VAL A 101 4.01 -3.02 -21.72
CA VAL A 101 3.10 -2.24 -20.87
C VAL A 101 2.05 -1.64 -21.77
N PHE A 102 0.78 -1.92 -21.49
CA PHE A 102 -0.34 -1.33 -22.19
C PHE A 102 -0.99 -0.27 -21.30
N THR A 103 -0.93 0.99 -21.71
CA THR A 103 -1.60 2.11 -21.05
C THR A 103 -3.05 2.16 -21.53
N GLU A 104 -3.95 1.46 -20.84
CA GLU A 104 -5.30 1.17 -21.33
C GLU A 104 -6.38 1.51 -20.29
N MET A 105 -6.42 0.85 -19.15
CA MET A 105 -7.57 0.93 -18.24
C MET A 105 -7.44 2.09 -17.27
N ASN A 106 -8.50 2.87 -17.12
CA ASN A 106 -8.59 4.00 -16.22
C ASN A 106 -9.77 3.86 -15.25
N TYR A 107 -9.83 4.71 -14.23
CA TYR A 107 -10.87 4.66 -13.22
C TYR A 107 -11.33 6.06 -12.78
N VAL A 108 -12.50 6.13 -12.15
CA VAL A 108 -13.00 7.33 -11.48
C VAL A 108 -13.37 7.01 -10.04
N LEU A 109 -13.01 7.89 -9.12
CA LEU A 109 -13.45 7.81 -7.73
C LEU A 109 -14.77 8.55 -7.60
N VAL A 110 -15.76 7.97 -6.92
CA VAL A 110 -17.08 8.59 -6.72
C VAL A 110 -17.43 8.73 -5.24
N PRO A 111 -18.21 9.77 -4.85
CA PRO A 111 -18.65 9.94 -3.48
C PRO A 111 -19.67 8.87 -3.08
N SER A 112 -19.94 8.74 -1.77
CA SER A 112 -20.93 7.78 -1.24
C SER A 112 -22.36 8.05 -1.74
N ASN A 113 -22.64 9.30 -2.09
CA ASN A 113 -23.94 9.77 -2.56
C ASN A 113 -23.99 9.99 -4.08
N GLN A 114 -23.07 9.41 -4.86
CA GLN A 114 -23.09 9.48 -6.32
C GLN A 114 -24.43 8.95 -6.85
N PRO A 115 -25.17 9.74 -7.65
CA PRO A 115 -26.42 9.29 -8.24
C PRO A 115 -26.23 8.01 -9.08
N LEU A 116 -27.14 7.06 -8.91
CA LEU A 116 -27.21 5.88 -9.76
C LEU A 116 -27.90 6.22 -11.07
N VAL A 117 -27.35 5.75 -12.17
CA VAL A 117 -27.92 5.90 -13.52
C VAL A 117 -28.27 4.54 -14.12
N PRO A 118 -29.35 4.45 -14.91
CA PRO A 118 -29.65 3.24 -15.67
C PRO A 118 -28.50 2.91 -16.64
N ILE A 119 -28.23 1.63 -16.77
CA ILE A 119 -27.32 1.07 -17.78
C ILE A 119 -27.93 -0.22 -18.33
N GLU A 120 -27.84 -0.40 -19.64
CA GLU A 120 -28.26 -1.62 -20.34
C GLU A 120 -27.05 -2.54 -20.57
N PHE A 121 -27.22 -3.83 -20.27
CA PHE A 121 -26.24 -4.87 -20.59
C PHE A 121 -26.70 -5.69 -21.80
N VAL A 122 -25.89 -5.73 -22.87
CA VAL A 122 -26.34 -6.24 -24.18
C VAL A 122 -25.83 -7.63 -24.55
N ASP A 123 -24.61 -8.02 -24.14
CA ASP A 123 -24.01 -9.28 -24.58
C ASP A 123 -24.01 -10.36 -23.49
N TYR A 124 -23.77 -9.96 -22.24
CA TYR A 124 -23.72 -10.86 -21.07
C TYR A 124 -24.61 -10.35 -19.91
N PRO A 125 -25.91 -10.08 -20.13
CA PRO A 125 -26.80 -9.61 -19.07
C PRO A 125 -27.00 -10.65 -17.96
N ASP A 126 -26.88 -11.94 -18.28
CA ASP A 126 -27.01 -13.08 -17.35
C ASP A 126 -25.76 -13.33 -16.51
N GLU A 127 -24.61 -12.79 -16.92
CA GLU A 127 -23.35 -12.78 -16.16
C GLU A 127 -23.00 -11.38 -15.61
N SER A 128 -24.00 -10.50 -15.49
CA SER A 128 -23.84 -9.13 -14.97
C SER A 128 -24.52 -8.94 -13.60
N ASP A 129 -23.94 -8.09 -12.76
CA ASP A 129 -24.64 -7.65 -11.55
C ASP A 129 -25.74 -6.64 -11.90
N PRO A 130 -26.87 -6.63 -11.17
CA PRO A 130 -28.02 -5.83 -11.56
C PRO A 130 -27.76 -4.31 -11.58
N PRO A 131 -28.24 -3.58 -12.60
CA PRO A 131 -28.24 -2.11 -12.62
C PRO A 131 -29.22 -1.53 -11.57
N PRO A 132 -29.20 -0.23 -11.26
CA PRO A 132 -28.38 0.86 -11.83
C PRO A 132 -27.00 1.05 -11.17
N TYR A 133 -26.06 1.70 -11.87
CA TYR A 133 -24.66 1.92 -11.42
C TYR A 133 -24.35 3.40 -11.15
N PRO A 134 -23.38 3.73 -10.26
CA PRO A 134 -23.03 5.10 -9.90
C PRO A 134 -22.13 5.79 -10.95
N ILE A 135 -22.55 5.82 -12.22
CA ILE A 135 -21.74 6.34 -13.33
C ILE A 135 -21.77 7.88 -13.30
N PRO A 136 -20.62 8.56 -13.10
CA PRO A 136 -20.57 10.02 -13.11
C PRO A 136 -20.52 10.56 -14.55
N SER A 137 -20.87 11.83 -14.75
CA SER A 137 -20.83 12.46 -16.08
C SER A 137 -19.41 12.55 -16.66
N ASN A 138 -18.39 12.59 -15.79
CA ASN A 138 -16.98 12.56 -16.19
C ASN A 138 -16.41 11.13 -16.20
N MET A 139 -17.21 10.09 -16.46
CA MET A 139 -16.73 8.71 -16.54
C MET A 139 -15.64 8.55 -17.61
N PRO A 140 -14.37 8.27 -17.25
CA PRO A 140 -13.34 7.97 -18.23
C PRO A 140 -13.61 6.59 -18.83
N ILE A 141 -13.37 6.46 -20.13
CA ILE A 141 -13.39 5.19 -20.85
C ILE A 141 -11.97 4.88 -21.25
N GLU A 142 -11.62 3.60 -21.27
CA GLU A 142 -10.29 3.07 -21.61
C GLU A 142 -9.54 3.89 -22.65
N THR A 143 -8.24 4.00 -22.43
CA THR A 143 -7.21 4.82 -23.09
C THR A 143 -7.32 6.30 -22.77
N TRP A 144 -8.51 6.90 -22.59
CA TRP A 144 -8.61 8.33 -22.30
C TRP A 144 -7.78 8.76 -21.06
N PRO A 145 -7.04 9.89 -21.10
CA PRO A 145 -6.87 10.81 -22.23
C PRO A 145 -5.70 10.47 -23.18
N VAL A 146 -5.04 9.32 -22.99
CA VAL A 146 -3.85 8.91 -23.75
C VAL A 146 -4.22 7.95 -24.89
N GLY A 147 -3.76 8.21 -26.10
CA GLY A 147 -4.07 7.32 -27.24
C GLY A 147 -5.47 7.56 -27.84
N THR A 148 -6.13 8.63 -27.41
CA THR A 148 -7.26 9.24 -28.13
C THR A 148 -6.72 10.16 -29.23
N SER A 149 -7.46 10.32 -30.32
CA SER A 149 -7.17 11.23 -31.43
C SER A 149 -7.53 12.69 -31.12
N GLY A 150 -7.28 13.13 -29.88
CA GLY A 150 -7.62 14.47 -29.38
C GLY A 150 -9.11 14.67 -29.05
N GLU A 151 -9.92 13.61 -29.03
CA GLU A 151 -11.33 13.70 -28.63
C GLU A 151 -11.48 14.25 -27.20
N THR A 152 -12.52 15.06 -27.00
CA THR A 152 -13.01 15.37 -25.66
C THR A 152 -13.50 14.10 -24.97
N LEU A 153 -13.57 14.12 -23.63
CA LEU A 153 -14.11 13.00 -22.88
C LEU A 153 -15.51 12.59 -23.35
N TYR A 154 -16.38 13.56 -23.63
CA TYR A 154 -17.73 13.28 -24.11
C TYR A 154 -17.73 12.60 -25.49
N GLU A 155 -16.95 13.11 -26.44
CA GLU A 155 -16.80 12.48 -27.77
C GLU A 155 -16.25 11.06 -27.66
N TRP A 156 -15.31 10.84 -26.72
CA TRP A 156 -14.80 9.51 -26.43
C TRP A 156 -15.88 8.61 -25.83
N GLN A 157 -16.69 9.09 -24.87
CA GLN A 157 -17.78 8.34 -24.23
C GLN A 157 -18.85 7.88 -25.23
N VAL A 158 -19.22 8.72 -26.21
CA VAL A 158 -20.21 8.39 -27.24
C VAL A 158 -19.64 7.63 -28.44
N ASP A 159 -18.31 7.44 -28.47
CA ASP A 159 -17.58 6.83 -29.60
C ASP A 159 -17.85 7.55 -30.94
N THR A 160 -17.71 8.89 -30.96
CA THR A 160 -18.05 9.73 -32.13
C THR A 160 -17.41 9.25 -33.43
N ASN A 161 -16.17 8.76 -33.35
CA ASN A 161 -15.40 8.29 -34.51
C ASN A 161 -15.58 6.79 -34.80
N ASN A 162 -16.45 6.11 -34.04
CA ASN A 162 -16.73 4.68 -34.15
C ASN A 162 -15.45 3.84 -34.18
N VAL A 163 -14.54 4.13 -33.23
CA VAL A 163 -13.26 3.44 -33.07
C VAL A 163 -13.48 2.03 -32.53
N GLY A 164 -14.56 1.83 -31.76
CA GLY A 164 -14.85 0.56 -31.10
C GLY A 164 -13.79 0.21 -30.05
N GLY A 165 -13.44 -1.07 -29.98
CA GLY A 165 -12.47 -1.60 -29.01
C GLY A 165 -13.11 -2.04 -27.70
N ASP A 166 -12.27 -2.35 -26.71
CA ASP A 166 -12.75 -2.93 -25.46
C ASP A 166 -13.45 -1.91 -24.56
N ARG A 167 -13.04 -0.64 -24.59
CA ARG A 167 -13.74 0.48 -23.94
C ARG A 167 -14.14 0.16 -22.49
N HIS A 168 -13.20 -0.39 -21.74
CA HIS A 168 -13.37 -0.67 -20.31
C HIS A 168 -13.70 0.59 -19.51
N ALA A 169 -14.49 0.43 -18.46
CA ALA A 169 -14.93 1.52 -17.60
C ALA A 169 -14.95 1.04 -16.12
N ILE A 170 -14.23 1.75 -15.23
CA ILE A 170 -14.05 1.37 -13.82
C ILE A 170 -14.47 2.53 -12.89
N ILE A 171 -15.41 2.25 -11.99
CA ILE A 171 -15.89 3.17 -10.96
C ILE A 171 -15.49 2.62 -9.60
N VAL A 172 -14.88 3.43 -8.74
CA VAL A 172 -14.49 3.05 -7.39
C VAL A 172 -15.18 3.99 -6.40
N GLN A 173 -15.83 3.44 -5.38
CA GLN A 173 -16.40 4.19 -4.26
C GLN A 173 -15.60 3.89 -2.99
N PRO A 174 -14.59 4.73 -2.63
CA PRO A 174 -13.66 4.41 -1.54
C PRO A 174 -14.30 4.20 -0.17
N SER A 175 -15.45 4.84 0.09
CA SER A 175 -16.13 4.77 1.39
C SER A 175 -16.74 3.40 1.69
N SER A 176 -17.33 2.73 0.69
CA SER A 176 -17.89 1.38 0.80
C SER A 176 -16.89 0.31 0.35
N GLY A 177 -15.91 0.70 -0.47
CA GLY A 177 -14.98 -0.21 -1.14
C GLY A 177 -15.56 -0.83 -2.41
N ASP A 178 -16.78 -0.47 -2.80
CA ASP A 178 -17.42 -1.02 -3.99
C ASP A 178 -16.71 -0.55 -5.27
N VAL A 179 -16.59 -1.46 -6.23
CA VAL A 179 -16.04 -1.20 -7.57
C VAL A 179 -17.02 -1.75 -8.59
N TRP A 180 -17.31 -0.96 -9.62
CA TRP A 180 -18.11 -1.36 -10.77
C TRP A 180 -17.25 -1.31 -12.03
N GLU A 181 -17.23 -2.41 -12.77
CA GLU A 181 -16.36 -2.60 -13.93
C GLU A 181 -17.18 -3.11 -15.11
N MET A 182 -16.94 -2.55 -16.29
CA MET A 182 -17.76 -2.78 -17.47
C MET A 182 -16.88 -2.90 -18.73
N TRP A 183 -17.33 -3.66 -19.73
CA TRP A 183 -16.67 -3.84 -21.02
C TRP A 183 -17.56 -3.36 -22.17
N GLN A 184 -16.94 -2.80 -23.21
CA GLN A 184 -17.57 -2.08 -24.33
C GLN A 184 -18.53 -0.96 -23.91
N THR A 185 -18.11 -0.18 -22.92
CA THR A 185 -18.99 0.86 -22.35
C THR A 185 -19.08 2.07 -23.28
N ARG A 186 -20.31 2.53 -23.52
CA ARG A 186 -20.58 3.73 -24.32
C ARG A 186 -21.84 4.45 -23.88
N LEU A 187 -21.88 5.74 -24.15
CA LEU A 187 -23.06 6.57 -23.99
C LEU A 187 -23.85 6.62 -25.32
N VAL A 188 -25.06 6.07 -25.33
CA VAL A 188 -25.95 6.03 -26.50
C VAL A 188 -27.13 6.97 -26.26
N GLY A 189 -27.11 8.13 -26.93
CA GLY A 189 -28.05 9.21 -26.62
C GLY A 189 -27.82 9.72 -25.20
N THR A 190 -28.78 9.50 -24.31
CA THR A 190 -28.67 9.83 -22.87
C THR A 190 -28.52 8.59 -21.98
N ASN A 191 -28.45 7.38 -22.56
CA ASN A 191 -28.42 6.12 -21.81
C ASN A 191 -27.05 5.47 -21.92
N TRP A 192 -26.57 4.89 -20.81
CA TRP A 192 -25.37 4.07 -20.85
C TRP A 192 -25.70 2.66 -21.34
N GLN A 193 -24.80 2.11 -22.14
CA GLN A 193 -24.85 0.74 -22.62
C GLN A 193 -23.47 0.10 -22.47
N SER A 194 -23.43 -1.18 -22.14
CA SER A 194 -22.22 -1.98 -22.04
C SER A 194 -22.51 -3.44 -22.36
N SER A 195 -21.50 -4.21 -22.78
CA SER A 195 -21.66 -5.64 -22.98
C SER A 195 -21.94 -6.39 -21.68
N ASN A 196 -21.36 -5.94 -20.56
CA ASN A 196 -21.56 -6.52 -19.24
C ASN A 196 -21.27 -5.54 -18.08
N GLY A 197 -21.63 -5.92 -16.86
CA GLY A 197 -21.26 -5.15 -15.66
C GLY A 197 -20.95 -6.04 -14.48
N ALA A 198 -19.78 -5.85 -13.87
CA ALA A 198 -19.34 -6.59 -12.69
C ALA A 198 -19.14 -5.67 -11.48
N LYS A 199 -19.56 -6.14 -10.30
CA LYS A 199 -19.37 -5.47 -9.02
C LYS A 199 -18.43 -6.27 -8.11
N PHE A 200 -17.44 -5.58 -7.57
CA PHE A 200 -16.48 -6.12 -6.59
C PHE A 200 -16.43 -5.25 -5.35
N ASN A 201 -15.69 -5.69 -4.33
CA ASN A 201 -15.40 -4.88 -3.15
C ASN A 201 -13.91 -5.01 -2.74
N ILE A 202 -13.17 -3.89 -2.75
CA ILE A 202 -11.72 -3.85 -2.47
C ILE A 202 -11.37 -4.15 -1.01
N TYR A 203 -12.35 -4.25 -0.10
CA TYR A 203 -12.10 -4.60 1.31
C TYR A 203 -12.35 -6.08 1.60
N THR A 204 -12.69 -6.88 0.60
CA THR A 204 -12.99 -8.31 0.76
C THR A 204 -12.28 -9.15 -0.30
N ASN A 205 -12.14 -10.45 -0.04
CA ASN A 205 -11.73 -11.44 -1.04
C ASN A 205 -12.93 -11.99 -1.83
N GLY A 206 -14.03 -11.23 -1.90
CA GLY A 206 -15.23 -11.63 -2.63
C GLY A 206 -14.91 -11.85 -4.10
N LEU A 207 -15.32 -13.01 -4.62
CA LEU A 207 -15.20 -13.35 -6.04
C LEU A 207 -16.56 -13.24 -6.72
N ARG A 208 -16.51 -13.16 -8.05
CA ARG A 208 -17.68 -13.41 -8.90
C ARG A 208 -18.26 -14.82 -8.66
N PRO A 209 -19.54 -15.06 -9.00
CA PRO A 209 -20.05 -16.42 -9.08
C PRO A 209 -19.19 -17.29 -10.01
N ASP A 210 -19.08 -18.57 -9.68
CA ASP A 210 -18.32 -19.54 -10.46
C ASP A 210 -18.84 -19.61 -11.90
N GLY A 211 -17.95 -19.52 -12.87
CA GLY A 211 -18.27 -19.49 -14.30
C GLY A 211 -18.63 -18.12 -14.86
N TRP A 212 -18.73 -17.06 -14.06
CA TRP A 212 -19.10 -15.73 -14.58
C TRP A 212 -17.88 -14.92 -15.03
N THR A 213 -17.98 -14.33 -16.22
CA THR A 213 -17.05 -13.31 -16.71
C THR A 213 -17.20 -11.98 -15.95
N SER A 214 -16.34 -11.02 -16.27
CA SER A 214 -16.40 -9.65 -15.75
C SER A 214 -16.01 -8.65 -16.83
N GLY A 215 -15.76 -7.39 -16.49
CA GLY A 215 -15.09 -6.48 -17.42
C GLY A 215 -13.74 -7.02 -17.90
N ASP A 216 -13.15 -7.97 -17.16
CA ASP A 216 -12.02 -8.80 -17.58
C ASP A 216 -12.45 -10.25 -17.84
N ALA A 217 -11.86 -10.90 -18.85
CA ALA A 217 -12.33 -12.20 -19.35
C ALA A 217 -12.22 -13.35 -18.33
N ALA A 218 -11.32 -13.24 -17.35
CA ALA A 218 -11.15 -14.24 -16.28
C ALA A 218 -12.17 -14.15 -15.14
N GLY A 219 -13.11 -13.20 -15.19
CA GLY A 219 -14.01 -12.93 -14.06
C GLY A 219 -13.30 -12.24 -12.88
N LEU A 220 -12.24 -11.47 -13.18
CA LEU A 220 -11.39 -10.78 -12.21
C LEU A 220 -11.67 -9.28 -12.20
N SER A 221 -11.49 -8.64 -11.04
CA SER A 221 -11.48 -7.18 -10.96
C SER A 221 -10.22 -6.62 -11.61
N MET A 222 -10.39 -5.65 -12.50
CA MET A 222 -9.33 -4.91 -13.19
C MET A 222 -8.66 -3.88 -12.27
N PHE A 223 -9.43 -3.14 -11.47
CA PHE A 223 -8.93 -2.05 -10.63
C PHE A 223 -7.72 -2.41 -9.74
N PRO A 224 -7.72 -3.51 -8.96
CA PRO A 224 -6.59 -3.85 -8.10
C PRO A 224 -5.34 -4.25 -8.88
N ALA A 225 -5.45 -4.47 -10.19
CA ALA A 225 -4.38 -5.00 -11.03
C ALA A 225 -3.66 -3.91 -11.83
N LEU A 226 -4.15 -2.67 -11.82
CA LEU A 226 -3.64 -1.56 -12.62
C LEU A 226 -2.39 -0.93 -12.01
N ILE A 227 -1.37 -0.70 -12.84
CA ILE A 227 -0.21 0.12 -12.47
C ILE A 227 -0.62 1.59 -12.45
N ARG A 228 -0.54 2.23 -11.29
CA ARG A 228 -0.97 3.62 -11.05
C ARG A 228 0.20 4.59 -10.95
N TYR A 229 -0.08 5.86 -11.22
CA TYR A 229 0.90 6.93 -11.14
C TYR A 229 1.43 7.12 -9.70
N ASP A 230 0.54 7.20 -8.71
CA ASP A 230 0.90 7.46 -7.31
C ASP A 230 1.92 6.45 -6.74
N GLU A 231 1.75 5.17 -7.06
CA GLU A 231 2.61 4.10 -6.56
C GLU A 231 3.97 4.06 -7.27
N CYS A 232 3.97 4.31 -8.58
CA CYS A 232 5.18 4.49 -9.36
C CYS A 232 5.98 5.71 -8.89
N GLU A 233 5.30 6.80 -8.51
CA GLU A 233 5.96 7.99 -7.96
C GLU A 233 6.61 7.72 -6.60
N ARG A 234 5.99 6.86 -5.76
CA ARG A 234 6.60 6.32 -4.54
C ARG A 234 7.72 5.31 -4.82
N GLY A 235 7.83 4.80 -6.04
CA GLY A 235 8.81 3.79 -6.44
C GLY A 235 8.45 2.35 -6.00
N VAL A 236 7.20 2.10 -5.61
CA VAL A 236 6.74 0.79 -5.14
C VAL A 236 5.30 0.53 -5.55
N ILE A 237 5.09 -0.59 -6.25
CA ILE A 237 3.77 -1.15 -6.56
C ILE A 237 3.55 -2.31 -5.60
N GLU A 238 2.46 -2.25 -4.83
CA GLU A 238 2.20 -3.14 -3.68
C GLU A 238 1.20 -4.26 -4.03
N HIS A 239 1.10 -4.66 -5.30
CA HIS A 239 0.15 -5.68 -5.72
C HIS A 239 0.59 -6.38 -7.02
N ALA A 240 -0.13 -7.44 -7.36
CA ALA A 240 0.02 -8.16 -8.61
C ALA A 240 -0.57 -7.36 -9.77
N MET A 241 0.00 -7.57 -10.95
CA MET A 241 -0.47 -6.94 -12.18
C MET A 241 -1.46 -7.84 -12.93
N ARG A 242 -2.27 -7.23 -13.79
CA ARG A 242 -3.03 -7.93 -14.82
C ARG A 242 -2.06 -8.48 -15.87
N LEU A 243 -2.28 -9.69 -16.37
CA LEU A 243 -1.48 -10.28 -17.46
C LEU A 243 -2.37 -10.77 -18.59
N ILE A 244 -2.04 -10.33 -19.80
CA ILE A 244 -2.61 -10.82 -21.04
C ILE A 244 -1.63 -11.81 -21.67
N VAL A 245 -2.15 -12.94 -22.15
CA VAL A 245 -1.41 -13.93 -22.94
C VAL A 245 -2.13 -14.20 -24.25
N LYS A 246 -1.46 -14.73 -25.28
CA LYS A 246 -2.14 -14.97 -26.56
C LYS A 246 -3.15 -16.11 -26.54
N ARG A 247 -2.85 -17.18 -25.80
CA ARG A 247 -3.74 -18.32 -25.65
C ARG A 247 -3.76 -18.79 -24.21
N SER A 248 -4.95 -19.09 -23.74
CA SER A 248 -5.21 -19.83 -22.50
C SER A 248 -5.90 -21.16 -22.81
N ARG A 249 -5.95 -22.05 -21.82
CA ARG A 249 -6.77 -23.26 -21.87
C ARG A 249 -8.17 -23.02 -21.29
N LYS A 250 -9.09 -23.94 -21.58
CA LYS A 250 -10.46 -24.05 -21.07
C LYS A 250 -10.44 -24.48 -19.59
N ALA A 251 -9.83 -23.66 -18.75
CA ALA A 251 -9.77 -23.82 -17.31
C ALA A 251 -9.42 -22.48 -16.66
N TYR A 252 -9.87 -22.31 -15.43
CA TYR A 252 -9.44 -21.24 -14.54
C TYR A 252 -9.02 -21.82 -13.19
N ILE A 253 -8.17 -21.08 -12.49
CA ILE A 253 -7.76 -21.37 -11.13
C ILE A 253 -7.92 -20.10 -10.29
N TYR A 254 -8.07 -20.27 -8.98
CA TYR A 254 -8.20 -19.16 -8.04
C TYR A 254 -7.11 -18.08 -8.27
N PRO A 255 -7.47 -16.78 -8.33
CA PRO A 255 -8.81 -16.20 -8.07
C PRO A 255 -9.78 -16.14 -9.25
N ALA A 256 -9.37 -16.51 -10.46
CA ALA A 256 -10.24 -16.43 -11.63
C ALA A 256 -11.48 -17.31 -11.47
N GLN A 257 -12.58 -16.87 -12.09
CA GLN A 257 -13.88 -17.55 -12.07
C GLN A 257 -14.35 -17.95 -13.47
N HIS A 258 -13.63 -17.54 -14.52
CA HIS A 258 -14.05 -17.77 -15.91
C HIS A 258 -12.86 -18.04 -16.84
N TYR A 259 -13.12 -18.66 -17.99
CA TYR A 259 -12.15 -18.95 -19.04
C TYR A 259 -12.63 -18.40 -20.39
N ALA A 260 -11.73 -17.98 -21.27
CA ALA A 260 -12.08 -17.44 -22.59
C ALA A 260 -11.51 -18.28 -23.75
N SER A 261 -11.51 -19.61 -23.61
CA SER A 261 -10.88 -20.52 -24.57
C SER A 261 -11.60 -21.87 -24.62
N THR A 262 -11.49 -22.55 -25.76
CA THR A 262 -11.93 -23.94 -25.96
C THR A 262 -10.76 -24.93 -25.92
N ASN A 263 -9.52 -24.46 -25.87
CA ASN A 263 -8.32 -25.28 -25.95
C ASN A 263 -8.07 -26.05 -24.64
N THR A 264 -7.73 -27.33 -24.67
CA THR A 264 -7.53 -28.15 -23.46
C THR A 264 -6.07 -28.50 -23.17
N ASN A 265 -5.11 -27.96 -23.94
CA ASN A 265 -3.69 -28.22 -23.73
C ASN A 265 -3.25 -27.71 -22.35
N VAL A 266 -2.74 -28.61 -21.52
CA VAL A 266 -2.33 -28.32 -20.14
C VAL A 266 -1.09 -27.41 -20.05
N ASP A 267 -0.33 -27.29 -21.13
CA ASP A 267 0.82 -26.37 -21.23
C ASP A 267 0.40 -24.96 -21.67
N LEU A 268 -0.87 -24.70 -21.94
CA LEU A 268 -1.37 -23.33 -21.98
C LEU A 268 -1.76 -22.86 -20.57
N PRO A 269 -1.56 -21.57 -20.25
CA PRO A 269 -1.99 -21.03 -18.97
C PRO A 269 -3.52 -21.14 -18.81
N ALA A 270 -3.96 -21.45 -17.59
CA ALA A 270 -5.35 -21.21 -17.18
C ALA A 270 -5.55 -19.72 -16.91
N MET A 271 -6.78 -19.23 -16.99
CA MET A 271 -7.10 -17.95 -16.35
C MET A 271 -6.83 -18.05 -14.84
N GLY A 272 -6.31 -16.99 -14.24
CA GLY A 272 -5.83 -17.01 -12.86
C GLY A 272 -4.40 -17.54 -12.68
N GLN A 273 -3.76 -18.06 -13.74
CA GLN A 273 -2.37 -18.53 -13.65
C GLN A 273 -1.45 -17.37 -13.27
N ARG A 274 -0.54 -17.62 -12.32
CA ARG A 274 0.37 -16.61 -11.79
C ARG A 274 1.77 -16.76 -12.38
N MET A 275 2.33 -15.65 -12.84
CA MET A 275 3.70 -15.59 -13.37
C MET A 275 4.50 -14.52 -12.65
N ARG A 276 5.82 -14.72 -12.51
CA ARG A 276 6.74 -13.73 -11.95
C ARG A 276 7.95 -13.53 -12.85
N LEU A 277 8.58 -12.37 -12.70
CA LEU A 277 9.92 -12.15 -13.25
C LEU A 277 10.92 -12.98 -12.46
N LYS A 278 11.83 -13.66 -13.16
CA LYS A 278 12.87 -14.50 -12.52
C LYS A 278 13.69 -13.68 -11.52
N ALA A 279 13.98 -14.26 -10.35
CA ALA A 279 14.78 -13.60 -9.33
C ALA A 279 16.15 -13.12 -9.86
N GLY A 280 16.79 -13.94 -10.71
CA GLY A 280 18.07 -13.66 -11.35
C GLY A 280 18.06 -12.62 -12.48
N PHE A 281 16.91 -12.07 -12.86
CA PHE A 281 16.88 -10.95 -13.80
C PHE A 281 17.47 -9.69 -13.14
N SER A 282 18.59 -9.18 -13.65
CA SER A 282 19.23 -7.97 -13.14
C SER A 282 18.57 -6.74 -13.73
N VAL A 283 17.89 -5.95 -12.90
CA VAL A 283 17.28 -4.68 -13.31
C VAL A 283 18.39 -3.62 -13.42
N PRO A 284 18.64 -3.03 -14.59
CA PRO A 284 19.69 -2.02 -14.75
C PRO A 284 19.47 -0.79 -13.87
N GLY A 285 20.55 -0.30 -13.26
CA GLY A 285 20.50 0.90 -12.41
C GLY A 285 20.10 2.18 -13.15
N SER A 286 20.25 2.22 -14.47
CA SER A 286 19.86 3.33 -15.35
C SER A 286 18.36 3.41 -15.65
N TRP A 287 17.59 2.36 -15.35
CA TRP A 287 16.13 2.35 -15.59
C TRP A 287 15.40 3.35 -14.71
N THR A 288 14.23 3.78 -15.17
CA THR A 288 13.39 4.75 -14.46
C THR A 288 12.89 4.17 -13.14
N LYS A 289 12.40 5.04 -12.24
CA LYS A 289 11.80 4.56 -10.98
C LYS A 289 10.52 3.75 -11.24
N GLN A 290 9.76 4.12 -12.27
CA GLN A 290 8.56 3.42 -12.74
C GLN A 290 8.91 1.98 -13.16
N GLU A 291 9.94 1.81 -14.00
CA GLU A 291 10.38 0.49 -14.48
C GLU A 291 10.90 -0.39 -13.35
N LYS A 292 11.65 0.22 -12.41
CA LYS A 292 12.13 -0.47 -11.21
C LYS A 292 10.98 -0.92 -10.31
N ALA A 293 9.97 -0.09 -10.13
CA ALA A 293 8.76 -0.43 -9.37
C ALA A 293 8.01 -1.61 -10.01
N VAL A 294 7.81 -1.58 -11.34
CA VAL A 294 7.19 -2.68 -12.09
C VAL A 294 8.01 -3.97 -11.95
N CYS A 295 9.33 -3.91 -12.12
CA CYS A 295 10.19 -5.10 -11.95
C CYS A 295 10.14 -5.66 -10.53
N ALA A 296 10.15 -4.79 -9.51
CA ALA A 296 10.06 -5.20 -8.11
C ALA A 296 8.72 -5.89 -7.82
N ALA A 297 7.60 -5.30 -8.28
CA ALA A 297 6.28 -5.92 -8.14
C ALA A 297 6.17 -7.23 -8.92
N PHE A 298 6.73 -7.33 -10.13
CA PHE A 298 6.74 -8.57 -10.89
C PHE A 298 7.52 -9.69 -10.19
N LYS A 299 8.57 -9.37 -9.45
CA LYS A 299 9.32 -10.36 -8.66
C LYS A 299 8.59 -10.76 -7.39
N LYS A 300 7.97 -9.79 -6.71
CA LYS A 300 7.33 -9.99 -5.41
C LYS A 300 5.90 -10.53 -5.55
N TYR A 301 5.05 -9.84 -6.28
CA TYR A 301 3.65 -10.20 -6.48
C TYR A 301 3.43 -10.93 -7.81
N GLY A 302 4.18 -10.60 -8.86
CA GLY A 302 3.95 -11.16 -10.18
C GLY A 302 2.72 -10.60 -10.88
N ALA A 303 2.16 -11.36 -11.82
CA ALA A 303 0.98 -10.99 -12.57
C ALA A 303 0.05 -12.18 -12.79
N ILE A 304 -1.26 -11.92 -12.80
CA ILE A 304 -2.33 -12.93 -12.97
C ILE A 304 -2.82 -12.91 -14.41
N VAL A 305 -2.82 -14.07 -15.06
CA VAL A 305 -3.43 -14.24 -16.39
C VAL A 305 -4.93 -13.94 -16.28
N ALA A 306 -5.36 -12.87 -16.95
CA ALA A 306 -6.72 -12.39 -16.88
C ALA A 306 -7.45 -12.44 -18.22
N ASP A 307 -6.71 -12.46 -19.34
CA ASP A 307 -7.29 -12.34 -20.66
C ASP A 307 -6.42 -12.91 -21.79
N ASN A 308 -7.06 -13.11 -22.94
CA ASN A 308 -6.44 -13.49 -24.20
C ASN A 308 -6.25 -12.28 -25.11
N GLY A 309 -5.02 -12.05 -25.57
CA GLY A 309 -4.72 -10.95 -26.50
C GLY A 309 -3.41 -11.14 -27.24
N GLY A 310 -3.19 -10.39 -28.32
CA GLY A 310 -2.07 -10.61 -29.24
C GLY A 310 -0.66 -10.31 -28.70
N PHE A 311 -0.48 -10.16 -27.39
CA PHE A 311 0.73 -9.70 -26.70
C PHE A 311 0.92 -10.46 -25.37
N PHE A 312 2.14 -10.37 -24.82
CA PHE A 312 2.41 -10.65 -23.41
C PHE A 312 2.47 -9.32 -22.67
N SER A 313 1.35 -8.89 -22.09
CA SER A 313 1.21 -7.51 -21.61
C SER A 313 0.59 -7.35 -20.25
N ILE A 314 0.96 -6.26 -19.59
CA ILE A 314 0.38 -5.78 -18.34
C ILE A 314 -0.33 -4.45 -18.56
N SER A 315 -1.30 -4.16 -17.72
CA SER A 315 -2.14 -2.97 -17.84
C SER A 315 -1.69 -1.87 -16.87
N ALA A 316 -1.45 -0.69 -17.43
CA ALA A 316 -1.15 0.54 -16.70
C ALA A 316 -2.26 1.56 -16.94
N VAL A 317 -2.45 2.44 -15.96
CA VAL A 317 -3.37 3.56 -16.09
C VAL A 317 -2.83 4.54 -17.15
N PRO A 318 -3.67 5.01 -18.10
CA PRO A 318 -3.28 6.01 -19.10
C PRO A 318 -3.17 7.41 -18.48
N ASP A 319 -2.31 7.55 -17.46
CA ASP A 319 -2.08 8.80 -16.75
C ASP A 319 -1.10 9.69 -17.52
N ASP A 320 -1.59 10.83 -18.00
CA ASP A 320 -0.84 11.81 -18.79
C ASP A 320 0.25 12.54 -17.99
N ARG A 321 0.33 12.30 -16.69
CA ARG A 321 1.42 12.79 -15.82
C ARG A 321 2.64 11.88 -15.86
N PHE A 322 2.54 10.66 -16.38
CA PHE A 322 3.70 9.80 -16.57
C PHE A 322 4.70 10.45 -17.55
N PRO A 323 6.01 10.46 -17.24
CA PRO A 323 7.00 10.94 -18.20
C PRO A 323 6.99 10.12 -19.49
N ALA A 324 7.21 10.78 -20.62
CA ALA A 324 7.32 10.11 -21.92
C ALA A 324 8.40 9.01 -21.89
N GLY A 325 8.08 7.84 -22.40
CA GLY A 325 8.99 6.70 -22.47
C GLY A 325 9.35 6.07 -21.11
N CYS A 326 8.64 6.41 -20.03
CA CYS A 326 9.00 5.92 -18.69
C CYS A 326 8.90 4.40 -18.50
N PHE A 327 8.39 3.65 -19.49
CA PHE A 327 8.28 2.19 -19.49
C PHE A 327 9.03 1.52 -20.66
N ASP A 328 9.76 2.28 -21.50
CA ASP A 328 10.30 1.78 -22.77
C ASP A 328 11.28 0.62 -22.60
N ASN A 329 12.08 0.61 -21.53
CA ASN A 329 13.05 -0.47 -21.30
C ASN A 329 12.37 -1.78 -20.90
N LEU A 330 11.15 -1.76 -20.37
CA LEU A 330 10.39 -2.99 -20.07
C LEU A 330 10.13 -3.80 -21.36
N ALA A 331 10.04 -3.13 -22.51
CA ALA A 331 9.92 -3.77 -23.82
C ALA A 331 11.16 -4.57 -24.25
N THR A 332 12.27 -4.46 -23.52
CA THR A 332 13.47 -5.29 -23.72
C THR A 332 13.44 -6.61 -22.95
N ILE A 333 12.52 -6.77 -21.98
CA ILE A 333 12.41 -7.99 -21.19
C ILE A 333 11.77 -9.08 -22.03
N SER A 334 12.57 -10.04 -22.49
CA SER A 334 12.08 -11.25 -23.15
C SER A 334 11.10 -12.02 -22.25
N VAL A 335 10.05 -12.59 -22.84
CA VAL A 335 9.12 -13.53 -22.17
C VAL A 335 9.88 -14.67 -21.48
N THR A 336 11.05 -15.06 -21.98
CA THR A 336 11.90 -16.11 -21.36
C THR A 336 12.47 -15.73 -20.00
N ASN A 337 12.36 -14.47 -19.57
CA ASN A 337 12.73 -14.02 -18.23
C ASN A 337 11.62 -14.21 -17.19
N PHE A 338 10.45 -14.72 -17.58
CA PHE A 338 9.35 -15.02 -16.68
C PHE A 338 9.25 -16.52 -16.39
N GLU A 339 8.58 -16.84 -15.30
CA GLU A 339 8.31 -18.20 -14.87
C GLU A 339 6.94 -18.31 -14.19
N VAL A 340 6.31 -19.46 -14.36
CA VAL A 340 5.01 -19.79 -13.76
C VAL A 340 5.22 -20.38 -12.37
N ILE A 341 4.47 -19.87 -11.39
CA ILE A 341 4.52 -20.36 -10.00
C ILE A 341 3.35 -21.28 -9.70
N ALA A 342 3.51 -22.13 -8.69
CA ALA A 342 2.42 -22.92 -8.14
C ALA A 342 1.50 -22.01 -7.28
N THR A 343 0.23 -21.93 -7.64
CA THR A 343 -0.76 -21.11 -6.93
C THR A 343 -1.33 -21.84 -5.71
N THR A 344 -1.89 -21.08 -4.77
CA THR A 344 -2.72 -21.62 -3.68
C THR A 344 -4.19 -21.40 -3.96
N GLY A 345 -5.03 -22.32 -3.49
CA GLY A 345 -6.47 -22.18 -3.55
C GLY A 345 -7.03 -21.20 -2.51
N LEU A 346 -8.37 -21.11 -2.48
CA LEU A 346 -9.17 -20.24 -1.61
C LEU A 346 -8.76 -20.27 -0.12
N THR A 347 -8.40 -21.44 0.39
CA THR A 347 -8.09 -21.66 1.82
C THR A 347 -6.61 -21.99 2.06
N GLY A 348 -5.76 -21.85 1.04
CA GLY A 348 -4.36 -22.25 1.08
C GLY A 348 -3.39 -21.07 1.19
N GLY A 349 -2.18 -21.34 1.67
CA GLY A 349 -1.12 -20.35 1.78
C GLY A 349 -1.51 -19.20 2.73
N PRO A 350 -1.34 -17.93 2.33
CA PRO A 350 -1.67 -16.78 3.18
C PRO A 350 -3.13 -16.65 3.64
N ARG A 351 -4.04 -17.48 3.11
CA ARG A 351 -5.47 -17.51 3.45
C ARG A 351 -5.81 -18.59 4.47
N SER A 352 -4.84 -19.43 4.86
CA SER A 352 -5.08 -20.40 5.91
C SER A 352 -5.38 -19.70 7.24
N PRO A 353 -6.11 -20.36 8.16
CA PRO A 353 -6.26 -19.83 9.51
C PRO A 353 -4.90 -19.71 10.24
N GLY A 354 -4.85 -18.83 11.24
CA GLY A 354 -3.70 -18.74 12.14
C GLY A 354 -2.65 -17.70 11.74
N LYS A 355 -3.02 -16.71 10.91
CA LYS A 355 -2.16 -15.54 10.66
C LYS A 355 -1.66 -14.94 11.98
N PRO A 356 -0.41 -14.43 12.03
CA PRO A 356 0.11 -13.82 13.23
C PRO A 356 -0.79 -12.67 13.73
N VAL A 357 -0.81 -12.44 15.04
CA VAL A 357 -1.32 -11.20 15.62
C VAL A 357 -0.15 -10.50 16.27
N VAL A 358 0.00 -9.21 16.03
CA VAL A 358 1.14 -8.41 16.48
C VAL A 358 0.62 -7.24 17.30
N ASN A 359 1.35 -6.92 18.36
CA ASN A 359 1.11 -5.75 19.20
C ASN A 359 2.46 -5.11 19.56
N ALA A 360 2.70 -3.87 19.17
CA ALA A 360 3.94 -3.13 19.43
C ALA A 360 4.02 -2.62 20.88
N GLY A 361 2.95 -2.71 21.66
CA GLY A 361 2.83 -2.14 22.98
C GLY A 361 2.05 -0.82 22.97
N THR A 362 2.02 -0.14 24.10
CA THR A 362 1.33 1.15 24.24
C THR A 362 2.26 2.30 23.93
N ASP A 363 1.71 3.37 23.35
CA ASP A 363 2.39 4.65 23.21
C ASP A 363 3.00 5.12 24.52
N MET A 364 4.16 5.78 24.45
CA MET A 364 4.92 6.16 25.64
C MET A 364 5.61 7.50 25.48
N THR A 365 5.83 8.16 26.63
CA THR A 365 6.68 9.34 26.73
C THR A 365 7.90 8.98 27.55
N VAL A 366 9.08 9.37 27.07
CA VAL A 366 10.37 9.00 27.64
C VAL A 366 11.31 10.18 27.63
N ASP A 367 12.26 10.21 28.55
CA ASP A 367 13.32 11.20 28.51
C ASP A 367 14.31 10.84 27.39
N TYR A 368 14.75 11.85 26.63
CA TYR A 368 15.85 11.76 25.66
C TYR A 368 17.06 11.05 26.29
N ALA A 369 17.88 10.32 25.53
CA ALA A 369 19.06 9.56 26.01
C ALA A 369 18.87 8.65 27.26
N SER A 370 17.63 8.29 27.59
CA SER A 370 17.32 7.09 28.37
C SER A 370 17.35 5.84 27.48
N LEU A 371 17.62 4.68 28.08
CA LEU A 371 17.43 3.39 27.44
C LEU A 371 16.03 2.88 27.77
N VAL A 372 15.19 2.74 26.75
CA VAL A 372 13.76 2.47 26.89
C VAL A 372 13.47 1.03 26.50
N THR A 373 12.66 0.31 27.28
CA THR A 373 12.24 -1.06 26.93
C THR A 373 10.96 -1.02 26.09
N LEU A 374 11.01 -1.64 24.91
CA LEU A 374 9.84 -1.95 24.08
C LEU A 374 9.29 -3.33 24.48
N ASN A 375 8.00 -3.40 24.77
CA ASN A 375 7.32 -4.61 25.24
C ASN A 375 6.34 -5.11 24.18
N GLY A 376 6.88 -5.52 23.03
CA GLY A 376 6.08 -6.09 21.95
C GLY A 376 5.46 -7.43 22.34
N ARG A 377 4.40 -7.82 21.65
CA ARG A 377 3.77 -9.14 21.78
C ARG A 377 3.37 -9.65 20.41
N TYR A 378 3.38 -10.95 20.26
CA TYR A 378 2.77 -11.58 19.11
C TYR A 378 2.17 -12.94 19.48
N THR A 379 1.25 -13.43 18.65
CA THR A 379 0.77 -14.81 18.69
C THR A 379 0.91 -15.43 17.31
N VAL A 380 1.45 -16.64 17.23
CA VAL A 380 1.54 -17.46 16.01
C VAL A 380 1.05 -18.86 16.29
N THR A 381 0.46 -19.53 15.30
CA THR A 381 -0.06 -20.90 15.43
C THR A 381 0.96 -21.97 15.04
N GLY A 382 2.11 -21.61 14.48
CA GLY A 382 3.17 -22.55 14.12
C GLY A 382 4.50 -21.87 13.80
N GLY A 383 5.59 -22.64 13.87
CA GLY A 383 6.95 -22.19 13.58
C GLY A 383 7.50 -21.15 14.56
N VAL A 384 8.77 -20.79 14.34
CA VAL A 384 9.39 -19.62 14.97
C VAL A 384 9.33 -18.49 13.95
N PRO A 385 8.62 -17.39 14.20
CA PRO A 385 8.51 -16.31 13.23
C PRO A 385 9.78 -15.46 13.20
N VAL A 386 9.99 -14.77 12.09
CA VAL A 386 10.92 -13.66 12.00
C VAL A 386 10.25 -12.43 12.61
N VAL A 387 10.94 -11.81 13.58
CA VAL A 387 10.51 -10.59 14.26
C VAL A 387 11.47 -9.48 13.88
N GLU A 388 10.95 -8.28 13.62
CA GLU A 388 11.77 -7.12 13.31
C GLU A 388 11.16 -5.83 13.85
N TRP A 389 11.95 -5.07 14.59
CA TRP A 389 11.68 -3.69 14.92
C TRP A 389 12.36 -2.75 13.92
N ARG A 390 11.65 -1.72 13.48
CA ARG A 390 12.23 -0.64 12.67
C ARG A 390 11.72 0.73 13.09
N LYS A 391 12.55 1.75 12.89
CA LYS A 391 12.08 3.14 12.89
C LYS A 391 11.25 3.36 11.62
N TYR A 392 9.99 3.75 11.79
CA TYR A 392 9.15 4.19 10.68
C TYR A 392 9.31 5.69 10.41
N SER A 393 9.25 6.51 11.46
CA SER A 393 9.39 7.97 11.38
C SER A 393 10.04 8.54 12.64
N GLY A 394 10.50 9.79 12.56
CA GLY A 394 11.02 10.56 13.71
C GLY A 394 12.28 11.37 13.40
N PRO A 395 12.63 12.34 14.25
CA PRO A 395 13.61 13.39 13.93
C PRO A 395 15.08 12.94 13.97
N GLY A 396 15.45 11.97 14.81
CA GLY A 396 16.83 11.50 14.97
C GLY A 396 17.04 10.02 14.64
N SER A 397 18.22 9.49 14.92
CA SER A 397 18.48 8.05 14.84
C SER A 397 17.74 7.28 15.95
N VAL A 398 17.50 5.99 15.70
CA VAL A 398 16.96 5.03 16.68
C VAL A 398 17.89 3.85 16.69
N VAL A 399 18.38 3.46 17.87
CA VAL A 399 19.30 2.33 18.03
C VAL A 399 18.62 1.29 18.90
N PHE A 400 18.32 0.13 18.30
CA PHE A 400 17.81 -1.03 19.02
C PHE A 400 18.99 -1.84 19.55
N THR A 401 18.93 -2.29 20.80
CA THR A 401 19.91 -3.26 21.34
C THR A 401 19.89 -4.54 20.51
N ASN A 402 18.70 -5.01 20.14
CA ASN A 402 18.51 -6.05 19.14
C ASN A 402 17.13 -5.90 18.49
N ALA A 403 17.08 -5.50 17.22
CA ALA A 403 15.83 -5.32 16.49
C ALA A 403 15.09 -6.64 16.19
N ALA A 404 15.77 -7.79 16.29
CA ALA A 404 15.18 -9.10 16.03
C ALA A 404 14.50 -9.74 17.25
N LEU A 405 14.48 -9.05 18.40
CA LEU A 405 13.76 -9.50 19.60
C LEU A 405 12.46 -8.74 19.76
N THR A 406 11.39 -9.44 20.11
CA THR A 406 10.08 -8.83 20.39
C THR A 406 10.14 -7.85 21.55
N ASN A 407 10.81 -8.25 22.63
CA ASN A 407 11.14 -7.37 23.75
C ASN A 407 12.60 -6.95 23.61
N THR A 408 12.82 -5.65 23.45
CA THR A 408 14.14 -5.09 23.20
C THR A 408 14.26 -3.73 23.87
N ALA A 409 15.48 -3.21 23.94
CA ALA A 409 15.72 -1.86 24.40
C ALA A 409 16.10 -0.94 23.23
N VAL A 410 15.73 0.33 23.35
CA VAL A 410 15.91 1.34 22.31
C VAL A 410 16.42 2.65 22.90
N SER A 411 17.29 3.34 22.16
CA SER A 411 17.71 4.71 22.45
C SER A 411 17.51 5.62 21.24
N PHE A 412 17.39 6.92 21.51
CA PHE A 412 17.03 7.94 20.52
C PHE A 412 18.14 8.99 20.41
N GLY A 413 18.46 9.38 19.19
CA GLY A 413 19.50 10.37 18.91
C GLY A 413 19.06 11.84 19.00
N SER A 414 17.75 12.12 19.17
CA SER A 414 17.23 13.47 19.36
C SER A 414 15.88 13.45 20.09
N PRO A 415 15.47 14.55 20.75
CA PRO A 415 14.09 14.73 21.19
C PRO A 415 13.10 14.83 20.03
N GLY A 416 11.85 14.45 20.29
CA GLY A 416 10.69 14.57 19.40
C GLY A 416 9.89 13.28 19.30
N THR A 417 8.91 13.25 18.40
CA THR A 417 8.01 12.10 18.24
C THR A 417 8.55 11.10 17.22
N TYR A 418 8.59 9.83 17.62
CA TYR A 418 9.02 8.71 16.79
C TYR A 418 7.87 7.72 16.64
N THR A 419 7.75 7.12 15.46
CA THR A 419 6.93 5.92 15.27
C THR A 419 7.85 4.74 15.04
N LEU A 420 7.77 3.74 15.92
CA LEU A 420 8.50 2.47 15.79
C LEU A 420 7.51 1.38 15.40
N MET A 421 7.92 0.47 14.52
CA MET A 421 7.06 -0.58 14.00
C MET A 421 7.63 -1.96 14.31
N LEU A 422 6.77 -2.83 14.82
CA LEU A 422 7.02 -4.24 15.01
C LEU A 422 6.41 -5.02 13.84
N GLY A 423 7.22 -5.77 13.11
CA GLY A 423 6.80 -6.71 12.08
C GLY A 423 7.02 -8.16 12.52
N VAL A 424 6.08 -9.04 12.16
CA VAL A 424 6.18 -10.48 12.38
C VAL A 424 5.81 -11.24 11.11
N LYS A 425 6.70 -12.14 10.67
CA LYS A 425 6.52 -13.00 9.49
C LYS A 425 6.76 -14.46 9.86
N ASP A 426 5.77 -15.33 9.61
CA ASP A 426 5.84 -16.76 9.93
C ASP A 426 6.25 -17.65 8.74
N GLY A 427 6.48 -17.04 7.57
CA GLY A 427 6.85 -17.74 6.34
C GLY A 427 5.69 -18.31 5.54
N LEU A 428 4.45 -18.22 6.04
CA LEU A 428 3.24 -18.71 5.38
C LEU A 428 2.27 -17.57 5.03
N HIS A 429 2.05 -16.64 5.96
CA HIS A 429 1.12 -15.52 5.83
C HIS A 429 1.85 -14.23 5.45
N SER A 430 1.08 -13.28 4.90
CA SER A 430 1.57 -11.91 4.71
C SER A 430 2.03 -11.34 6.06
N PRO A 431 3.16 -10.61 6.10
CA PRO A 431 3.66 -10.03 7.34
C PRO A 431 2.59 -9.21 8.06
N GLN A 432 2.61 -9.28 9.38
CA GLN A 432 1.70 -8.55 10.24
C GLN A 432 2.48 -7.47 10.98
N TYR A 433 1.87 -6.31 11.15
CA TYR A 433 2.54 -5.13 11.69
C TYR A 433 1.69 -4.48 12.78
N ASP A 434 2.38 -3.89 13.73
CA ASP A 434 1.80 -2.91 14.65
C ASP A 434 2.84 -1.81 14.92
N ALA A 435 2.39 -0.63 15.32
CA ALA A 435 3.25 0.51 15.57
C ALA A 435 3.02 1.11 16.97
N VAL A 436 4.06 1.74 17.49
CA VAL A 436 4.03 2.48 18.75
C VAL A 436 4.61 3.88 18.55
N THR A 437 3.95 4.87 19.13
CA THR A 437 4.43 6.24 19.17
C THR A 437 5.24 6.48 20.44
N VAL A 438 6.48 6.93 20.29
CA VAL A 438 7.38 7.29 21.38
C VAL A 438 7.64 8.79 21.33
N ASN A 439 7.14 9.52 22.33
CA ASN A 439 7.41 10.94 22.51
C ASN A 439 8.66 11.12 23.37
N VAL A 440 9.78 11.47 22.74
CA VAL A 440 11.07 11.63 23.41
C VAL A 440 11.22 13.09 23.83
N GLN A 441 11.17 13.34 25.13
CA GLN A 441 11.19 14.69 25.68
C GLN A 441 12.56 15.06 26.22
N ASN A 442 12.93 16.33 26.10
CA ASN A 442 14.04 16.87 26.87
C ASN A 442 13.46 17.59 28.10
N ASN A 443 13.35 16.87 29.21
CA ASN A 443 12.85 17.42 30.46
C ASN A 443 13.96 18.18 31.19
N PHE A 444 14.33 19.36 30.68
CA PHE A 444 15.31 20.21 31.34
C PHE A 444 14.64 21.12 32.37
N ALA A 445 14.85 20.83 33.66
CA ALA A 445 14.34 21.63 34.77
C ALA A 445 15.50 22.16 35.62
N VAL A 446 15.47 23.46 35.93
CA VAL A 446 16.46 24.12 36.78
C VAL A 446 15.76 24.63 38.04
N ASP A 447 16.18 24.10 39.19
CA ASP A 447 15.80 24.58 40.52
C ASP A 447 16.78 25.67 40.97
N ILE A 448 16.23 26.79 41.41
CA ILE A 448 16.98 27.95 41.90
C ILE A 448 16.75 28.08 43.39
N GLY A 449 17.83 28.07 44.16
CA GLY A 449 17.79 28.21 45.60
C GLY A 449 18.93 29.10 46.13
N LEU A 450 18.85 29.38 47.43
CA LEU A 450 19.92 30.01 48.18
C LEU A 450 20.56 28.98 49.11
N SER A 451 21.89 28.96 49.14
CA SER A 451 22.67 28.21 50.12
C SER A 451 23.57 29.19 50.86
N GLY A 452 23.09 29.72 51.98
CA GLY A 452 23.74 30.84 52.68
C GLY A 452 23.73 32.11 51.83
N ALA A 453 24.92 32.71 51.60
CA ALA A 453 25.10 33.90 50.77
C ALA A 453 25.36 33.57 49.27
N SER A 454 25.13 32.33 48.85
CA SER A 454 25.38 31.87 47.48
C SER A 454 24.09 31.48 46.78
N LEU A 455 23.99 31.83 45.49
CA LEU A 455 23.05 31.24 44.55
C LEU A 455 23.43 29.77 44.35
N ALA A 456 22.45 28.88 44.44
CA ALA A 456 22.57 27.48 44.09
C ALA A 456 21.61 27.16 42.94
N LEU A 457 22.16 26.69 41.83
CA LEU A 457 21.42 26.12 40.72
C LEU A 457 21.59 24.61 40.76
N ASN A 458 20.49 23.88 40.84
CA ASN A 458 20.46 22.44 40.63
C ASN A 458 19.60 22.19 39.40
N TRP A 459 19.95 21.21 38.58
CA TRP A 459 19.10 20.85 37.45
C TRP A 459 18.97 19.35 37.27
N GLN A 460 17.89 18.98 36.61
CA GLN A 460 17.57 17.62 36.23
C GLN A 460 17.16 17.57 34.76
N GLY A 461 17.44 16.42 34.13
CA GLY A 461 17.34 16.21 32.69
C GLY A 461 18.37 17.01 31.86
N ALA A 462 18.22 16.93 30.53
CA ALA A 462 19.27 17.17 29.52
C ALA A 462 20.57 16.38 29.76
N TYR A 463 21.49 16.43 28.80
CA TYR A 463 22.69 15.59 28.82
C TYR A 463 23.97 16.42 28.94
N PRO A 464 25.01 15.91 29.64
CA PRO A 464 26.30 16.57 29.66
C PRO A 464 26.94 16.62 28.25
N PRO A 465 27.85 17.57 27.99
CA PRO A 465 28.36 18.55 28.95
C PRO A 465 27.35 19.66 29.22
N PHE A 466 27.28 20.07 30.48
CA PHE A 466 26.51 21.22 30.91
C PHE A 466 27.37 22.46 30.89
N VAL A 467 26.81 23.56 30.37
CA VAL A 467 27.45 24.87 30.35
C VAL A 467 26.57 25.84 31.12
N VAL A 468 27.11 26.41 32.19
CA VAL A 468 26.49 27.54 32.90
C VAL A 468 27.11 28.82 32.39
N GLU A 469 26.28 29.79 32.03
CA GLU A 469 26.72 31.07 31.50
C GLU A 469 26.06 32.21 32.27
N ARG A 470 26.78 33.34 32.45
CA ARG A 470 26.29 34.56 33.13
C ARG A 470 26.26 35.74 32.17
N ASN A 471 25.26 36.62 32.33
CA ASN A 471 25.23 37.94 31.70
C ASN A 471 24.45 38.94 32.58
N SER A 472 24.73 40.24 32.48
CA SER A 472 23.95 41.30 33.15
C SER A 472 22.65 41.65 32.41
N ASN A 473 22.51 41.24 31.15
CA ASN A 473 21.34 41.45 30.29
C ASN A 473 20.80 40.10 29.77
N LEU A 474 19.57 39.76 30.15
CA LEU A 474 18.89 38.52 29.76
C LEU A 474 18.72 38.37 28.25
N LEU A 475 18.61 39.48 27.51
CA LEU A 475 18.39 39.47 26.06
C LEU A 475 19.69 39.48 25.25
N SER A 476 20.86 39.40 25.90
CA SER A 476 22.15 39.34 25.21
C SER A 476 22.25 38.10 24.32
N THR A 477 22.87 38.25 23.14
CA THR A 477 23.21 37.13 22.26
C THR A 477 24.56 36.49 22.63
N ILE A 478 25.41 37.21 23.36
CA ILE A 478 26.73 36.75 23.80
C ILE A 478 26.71 36.58 25.32
N TRP A 479 27.07 35.38 25.80
CA TRP A 479 27.09 35.03 27.21
C TRP A 479 28.47 34.54 27.62
N THR A 480 28.87 34.79 28.87
CA THR A 480 30.16 34.36 29.39
C THR A 480 30.02 33.00 30.09
N VAL A 481 30.78 32.01 29.66
CA VAL A 481 30.83 30.68 30.31
C VAL A 481 31.47 30.82 31.69
N VAL A 482 30.74 30.38 32.73
CA VAL A 482 31.21 30.37 34.12
C VAL A 482 31.43 28.95 34.66
N GLN A 483 30.80 27.94 34.05
CA GLN A 483 31.09 26.52 34.30
C GLN A 483 30.86 25.73 33.02
N SER A 484 31.72 24.76 32.75
CA SER A 484 31.55 23.77 31.67
C SER A 484 32.05 22.41 32.17
N ASN A 485 31.15 21.53 32.56
CA ASN A 485 31.46 20.22 33.14
C ASN A 485 30.24 19.28 33.03
N ASN A 486 30.34 18.10 33.65
CA ASN A 486 29.23 17.13 33.68
C ASN A 486 28.41 17.20 35.00
N SER A 487 28.66 18.20 35.85
CA SER A 487 27.93 18.38 37.11
C SER A 487 26.51 18.86 36.84
N THR A 488 25.54 18.41 37.63
CA THR A 488 24.15 18.90 37.60
C THR A 488 23.89 20.05 38.58
N THR A 489 24.97 20.65 39.10
CA THR A 489 24.91 21.70 40.12
C THR A 489 25.90 22.82 39.81
N PHE A 490 25.54 24.03 40.22
CA PHE A 490 26.38 25.22 40.16
C PHE A 490 26.10 26.12 41.35
N THR A 491 27.16 26.64 41.97
CA THR A 491 27.06 27.62 43.04
C THR A 491 27.88 28.85 42.73
N ALA A 492 27.32 30.03 42.94
CA ALA A 492 28.02 31.30 42.83
C ALA A 492 27.68 32.21 44.01
N SER A 493 28.67 32.94 44.52
CA SER A 493 28.44 33.96 45.55
C SER A 493 27.50 35.05 45.00
N LEU A 494 26.53 35.47 45.80
CA LEU A 494 25.71 36.64 45.47
C LEU A 494 26.56 37.91 45.66
N ASP A 495 26.89 38.59 44.57
CA ASP A 495 27.46 39.94 44.59
C ASP A 495 26.34 41.00 44.51
N SER A 496 26.65 42.28 44.75
CA SER A 496 25.67 43.36 44.73
C SER A 496 25.17 43.73 43.32
N ALA A 497 25.56 42.99 42.28
CA ALA A 497 25.21 43.28 40.89
C ALA A 497 24.15 42.30 40.37
N ALA A 498 23.04 42.83 39.86
CA ALA A 498 22.02 42.02 39.21
C ALA A 498 22.61 41.28 37.99
N GLY A 499 22.29 40.00 37.86
CA GLY A 499 22.74 39.18 36.74
C GLY A 499 21.83 38.00 36.50
N TYR A 500 21.89 37.47 35.28
CA TYR A 500 21.13 36.33 34.82
C TYR A 500 22.07 35.16 34.58
N PHE A 501 21.57 33.95 34.83
CA PHE A 501 22.24 32.70 34.51
C PHE A 501 21.38 31.91 33.54
N ARG A 502 22.03 31.19 32.63
CA ARG A 502 21.37 30.12 31.87
C ARG A 502 22.23 28.87 31.91
N VAL A 503 21.58 27.73 31.94
CA VAL A 503 22.22 26.43 31.89
C VAL A 503 21.84 25.79 30.56
N ARG A 504 22.84 25.25 29.85
CA ARG A 504 22.65 24.53 28.59
C ARG A 504 23.14 23.10 28.77
N GLY A 505 22.32 22.13 28.37
CA GLY A 505 22.72 20.72 28.18
C GLY A 505 22.50 20.30 26.72
N LYS A 506 23.03 19.14 26.36
CA LYS A 506 22.75 18.46 25.08
C LYS A 506 21.34 17.87 25.01
#